data_AF-A0A414RQ59-F1
#
_entry.id   AF-A0A414RQ59-F1
#
_cell.length_a   1.000
_cell.length_b   1.000
_cell.length_c   1.000
_cell.angle_alpha   90.00
_cell.angle_beta   90.00
_cell.angle_gamma   90.00
#
_symmetry.space_group_name_H-M   'P 1'
#
loop_
_entity.id
_entity.type
_entity.pdbx_description
1 polymer ?
#
loop_
_entity_poly.entity_id
_entity_poly.type
_entity_poly.pdbx_seq_one_letter_code
_entity_poly.pdbx_strand_id
1 'polypeptide(L)'
;MAKRGGFPGGMPGNMNNLMKQAQKMQRQMEEAQKELEEKEITAAAGGGAVEVTVSGKREITKVKLSEEVVDPDDIEMLEDLIMAATNEALRQLEEFSSDSMSKITGGMGGLGGLPF
;
A
#
# COMPACT_ATOMS: atom_id res chain seq x y z
N MET A 1 49.65 14.41 34.72
CA MET A 1 49.66 13.09 34.08
C MET A 1 48.25 12.75 33.65
N ALA A 2 48.04 12.56 32.34
CA ALA A 2 46.77 12.22 31.73
C ALA A 2 46.47 10.72 31.87
N LYS A 3 45.20 10.34 32.03
CA LYS A 3 44.75 9.04 31.53
C LYS A 3 43.37 9.16 30.88
N ARG A 4 43.40 8.72 29.64
CA ARG A 4 42.48 8.89 28.52
C ARG A 4 41.44 7.76 28.54
N GLY A 5 40.31 8.04 27.92
CA GLY A 5 39.10 7.23 27.94
C GLY A 5 39.23 5.81 27.37
N GLY A 6 38.20 5.04 27.66
CA GLY A 6 37.90 3.76 27.04
C GLY A 6 36.41 3.51 27.16
N PHE A 7 35.64 3.90 26.14
CA PHE A 7 34.28 3.41 25.96
C PHE A 7 34.39 1.91 25.61
N PRO A 8 33.71 1.01 26.33
CA PRO A 8 33.71 -0.41 25.98
C PRO A 8 32.91 -0.61 24.68
N GLY A 9 33.58 -1.15 23.66
CA GLY A 9 33.02 -1.41 22.35
C GLY A 9 31.84 -2.39 22.38
N GLY A 10 30.77 -2.03 21.67
CA GLY A 10 29.61 -2.88 21.44
C GLY A 10 29.92 -4.09 20.56
N MET A 11 29.24 -5.21 20.84
CA MET A 11 29.52 -6.54 20.31
C MET A 11 29.37 -6.68 18.77
N PRO A 12 30.40 -7.16 18.03
CA PRO A 12 30.38 -7.36 16.58
C PRO A 12 29.34 -8.37 16.04
N GLY A 13 28.91 -9.34 16.86
CA GLY A 13 27.97 -10.39 16.44
C GLY A 13 26.53 -9.88 16.20
N ASN A 14 26.13 -8.80 16.89
CA ASN A 14 24.80 -8.21 16.74
C ASN A 14 24.66 -7.41 15.43
N MET A 15 25.78 -6.87 14.93
CA MET A 15 25.80 -6.05 13.71
C MET A 15 25.60 -6.87 12.43
N ASN A 16 26.16 -8.08 12.35
CA ASN A 16 26.03 -8.94 11.17
C ASN A 16 24.60 -9.47 10.99
N ASN A 17 23.91 -9.80 12.08
CA ASN A 17 22.51 -10.22 12.05
C ASN A 17 21.58 -9.06 11.69
N LEU A 18 21.85 -7.86 12.22
CA LEU A 18 21.12 -6.64 11.86
C LEU A 18 21.25 -6.33 10.36
N MET A 19 22.46 -6.40 9.79
CA MET A 19 22.70 -6.18 8.35
C MET A 19 21.95 -7.18 7.48
N LYS A 20 21.93 -8.47 7.86
CA LYS A 20 21.16 -9.50 7.12
C LYS A 20 19.65 -9.26 7.16
N GLN A 21 19.13 -8.82 8.30
CA GLN A 21 17.72 -8.47 8.43
C GLN A 21 17.37 -7.22 7.62
N ALA A 22 18.22 -6.20 7.63
CA ALA A 22 18.07 -5.00 6.80
C ALA A 22 18.07 -5.32 5.30
N GLN A 23 18.99 -6.19 4.83
CA GLN A 23 19.02 -6.66 3.44
C GLN A 23 17.78 -7.48 3.05
N LYS A 24 17.21 -8.24 3.99
CA LYS A 24 15.94 -8.95 3.76
C LYS A 24 14.79 -7.96 3.63
N MET A 25 14.69 -6.99 4.53
CA MET A 25 13.69 -5.92 4.48
C MET A 25 13.77 -5.14 3.18
N GLN A 26 14.97 -4.77 2.73
CA GLN A 26 15.16 -4.05 1.47
C GLN A 26 14.56 -4.83 0.29
N ARG A 27 14.86 -6.13 0.19
CA ARG A 27 14.29 -6.98 -0.87
C ARG A 27 12.77 -7.10 -0.77
N GLN A 28 12.24 -7.31 0.44
CA GLN A 28 10.80 -7.41 0.65
C GLN A 28 10.06 -6.09 0.32
N MET A 29 10.67 -4.94 0.58
CA MET A 29 10.13 -3.64 0.17
C MET A 29 10.13 -3.48 -1.35
N GLU A 30 11.23 -3.83 -2.01
CA GLU A 30 11.32 -3.79 -3.48
C GLU A 30 10.30 -4.72 -4.14
N GLU A 31 10.10 -5.92 -3.61
CA GLU A 31 9.10 -6.88 -4.09
C GLU A 31 7.68 -6.37 -3.87
N ALA A 32 7.36 -5.88 -2.67
CA ALA A 32 6.04 -5.34 -2.38
C ALA A 32 5.72 -4.07 -3.18
N GLN A 33 6.72 -3.24 -3.47
CA GLN A 33 6.53 -2.07 -4.31
C GLN A 33 6.23 -2.47 -5.76
N LYS A 34 6.88 -3.51 -6.29
CA LYS A 34 6.55 -4.07 -7.62
C LYS A 34 5.15 -4.69 -7.64
N GLU A 35 4.81 -5.48 -6.62
CA GLU A 35 3.48 -6.08 -6.50
C GLU A 35 2.39 -5.01 -6.42
N LEU A 36 2.63 -3.92 -5.67
CA LEU A 36 1.75 -2.77 -5.63
C LEU A 36 1.56 -2.19 -7.03
N GLU A 37 2.65 -1.90 -7.76
CA GLU A 37 2.58 -1.30 -9.11
C GLU A 37 1.78 -2.15 -10.12
N GLU A 38 1.87 -3.48 -10.03
CA GLU A 38 1.16 -4.41 -10.91
C GLU A 38 -0.28 -4.69 -10.45
N LYS A 39 -0.64 -4.28 -9.22
CA LYS A 39 -1.97 -4.52 -8.67
C LYS A 39 -3.01 -3.69 -9.40
N GLU A 40 -4.14 -4.33 -9.70
CA GLU A 40 -5.38 -3.64 -10.05
C GLU A 40 -6.46 -3.98 -9.02
N ILE A 41 -7.24 -2.97 -8.65
CA ILE A 41 -8.37 -3.06 -7.74
C ILE A 41 -9.58 -2.53 -8.47
N THR A 42 -10.68 -3.28 -8.41
CA THR A 42 -11.96 -2.88 -9.00
C THR A 42 -12.97 -2.73 -7.88
N ALA A 43 -13.64 -1.59 -7.83
CA ALA A 43 -14.77 -1.35 -6.96
C ALA A 43 -16.01 -1.01 -7.77
N ALA A 44 -17.17 -1.15 -7.15
CA ALA A 44 -18.45 -0.92 -7.79
C ALA A 44 -19.38 -0.05 -6.94
N ALA A 45 -20.32 0.62 -7.61
CA ALA A 45 -21.42 1.36 -7.03
C ALA A 45 -22.75 1.00 -7.71
N GLY A 46 -23.87 1.38 -7.11
CA GLY A 46 -25.20 1.18 -7.70
C GLY A 46 -25.54 -0.29 -7.92
N GLY A 47 -25.13 -1.18 -7.00
CA GLY A 47 -25.37 -2.62 -7.12
C GLY A 47 -24.55 -3.33 -8.21
N GLY A 48 -23.48 -2.69 -8.72
CA GLY A 48 -22.67 -3.22 -9.82
C GLY A 48 -22.90 -2.51 -11.15
N ALA A 49 -23.83 -1.54 -11.20
CA ALA A 49 -24.12 -0.78 -12.40
C ALA A 49 -22.95 0.11 -12.85
N VAL A 50 -22.07 0.52 -11.93
CA VAL A 50 -20.82 1.21 -12.25
C VAL A 50 -19.66 0.47 -11.61
N GLU A 51 -18.66 0.08 -12.41
CA GLU A 51 -17.39 -0.50 -11.94
C GLU A 51 -16.22 0.39 -12.37
N VAL A 52 -15.28 0.63 -11.45
CA VAL A 52 -14.05 1.39 -11.72
C VAL A 52 -12.85 0.57 -11.29
N THR A 53 -11.88 0.41 -12.18
CA THR A 53 -10.60 -0.24 -11.92
C THR A 53 -9.49 0.80 -11.78
N VAL A 54 -8.73 0.71 -10.69
CA VAL A 54 -7.54 1.55 -10.42
C VAL A 54 -6.30 0.67 -10.31
N SER A 55 -5.19 1.15 -10.86
CA SER A 55 -3.88 0.51 -10.74
C SER A 55 -3.16 0.92 -9.45
N GLY A 56 -2.12 0.18 -9.09
CA GLY A 56 -1.16 0.53 -8.05
C GLY A 56 -0.55 1.92 -8.16
N LYS A 57 -0.51 2.47 -9.38
CA LYS A 57 0.02 3.80 -9.69
C LYS A 57 -1.02 4.90 -9.47
N ARG A 58 -2.18 4.56 -8.92
CA ARG A 58 -3.34 5.45 -8.72
C ARG A 58 -3.88 6.00 -10.04
N GLU A 59 -3.80 5.19 -11.09
CA GLU A 59 -4.35 5.52 -12.40
C GLU A 59 -5.63 4.71 -12.63
N ILE A 60 -6.69 5.36 -13.11
CA ILE A 60 -7.91 4.66 -13.50
C ILE A 60 -7.67 3.96 -14.84
N THR A 61 -7.70 2.64 -14.86
CA THR A 61 -7.41 1.82 -16.05
C THR A 61 -8.67 1.36 -16.77
N LYS A 62 -9.83 1.35 -16.08
CA LYS A 62 -11.10 0.90 -16.66
C LYS A 62 -12.30 1.52 -15.95
N VAL A 63 -13.33 1.82 -16.73
CA VAL A 63 -14.67 2.15 -16.26
C VAL A 63 -15.67 1.31 -17.03
N LYS A 64 -16.63 0.68 -16.35
CA LYS A 64 -17.78 0.01 -16.96
C LYS A 64 -19.07 0.57 -16.41
N LEU A 65 -20.03 0.77 -17.29
CA LEU A 65 -21.36 1.26 -16.99
C LEU A 65 -22.38 0.25 -17.53
N SER A 66 -23.39 -0.06 -16.73
CA SER A 66 -24.61 -0.74 -17.18
C SER A 66 -25.46 0.23 -18.00
N GLU A 67 -26.17 -0.26 -19.01
CA GLU A 67 -27.06 0.58 -19.83
C GLU A 67 -28.16 1.24 -18.99
N GLU A 68 -28.58 0.59 -17.91
CA GLU A 68 -29.68 1.06 -17.05
C GLU A 68 -29.37 2.33 -16.24
N VAL A 69 -28.09 2.68 -16.10
CA VAL A 69 -27.65 3.92 -15.43
C VAL A 69 -27.22 5.01 -16.40
N VAL A 70 -27.34 4.78 -17.71
CA VAL A 70 -27.02 5.77 -18.75
C VAL A 70 -28.32 6.40 -19.24
N ASP A 71 -28.92 7.23 -18.38
CA ASP A 71 -30.13 7.99 -18.68
C ASP A 71 -29.77 9.47 -18.93
N PRO A 72 -30.01 10.02 -20.14
CA PRO A 72 -29.76 11.44 -20.42
C PRO A 72 -30.62 12.40 -19.58
N ASP A 73 -31.74 11.93 -19.03
CA ASP A 73 -32.61 12.73 -18.16
C ASP A 73 -32.16 12.70 -16.69
N ASP A 74 -31.24 11.80 -16.32
CA ASP A 74 -30.72 11.62 -14.95
C ASP A 74 -29.18 11.41 -14.92
N ILE A 75 -28.46 12.38 -15.47
CA ILE A 75 -26.99 12.37 -15.51
C ILE A 75 -26.39 12.49 -14.10
N GLU A 76 -27.06 13.21 -13.19
CA GLU A 76 -26.59 13.42 -11.81
C GLU A 76 -26.42 12.08 -11.07
N MET A 77 -27.35 11.13 -11.24
CA MET A 77 -27.21 9.80 -10.66
C MET A 77 -25.96 9.08 -11.20
N LEU A 78 -25.69 9.15 -12.50
CA LEU A 78 -24.54 8.50 -13.12
C LEU A 78 -23.22 9.10 -12.59
N GLU A 79 -23.15 10.42 -12.47
CA GLU A 79 -22.00 11.13 -11.89
C GLU A 79 -21.73 10.69 -10.45
N ASP A 80 -22.78 10.59 -9.62
CA ASP A 80 -22.69 10.13 -8.23
C ASP A 80 -22.17 8.70 -8.13
N LEU A 81 -22.65 7.79 -8.99
CA LEU A 81 -22.21 6.40 -9.01
C LEU A 81 -20.74 6.26 -9.44
N ILE A 82 -20.31 7.02 -10.45
CA ILE A 82 -18.90 7.06 -10.88
C ILE A 82 -18.01 7.58 -9.76
N MET A 83 -18.41 8.67 -9.10
CA MET A 83 -17.70 9.23 -7.95
C MET A 83 -17.57 8.19 -6.83
N ALA A 84 -18.67 7.52 -6.49
CA ALA A 84 -18.71 6.53 -5.42
C ALA A 84 -17.78 5.34 -5.72
N ALA A 85 -17.87 4.75 -6.92
CA ALA A 85 -17.05 3.61 -7.33
C ALA A 85 -15.57 3.98 -7.40
N THR A 86 -15.24 5.17 -7.91
CA THR A 86 -13.85 5.65 -8.02
C THR A 86 -13.21 5.83 -6.65
N ASN A 87 -13.90 6.52 -5.74
CA ASN A 87 -13.40 6.75 -4.38
C ASN A 87 -13.26 5.44 -3.60
N GLU A 88 -14.17 4.48 -3.82
CA GLU A 88 -14.08 3.17 -3.19
C GLU A 88 -12.88 2.37 -3.70
N ALA A 89 -12.61 2.37 -5.01
CA ALA A 89 -11.44 1.72 -5.59
C ALA A 89 -10.14 2.31 -5.02
N LEU A 90 -10.07 3.63 -4.88
CA LEU A 90 -8.93 4.33 -4.28
C LEU A 90 -8.75 3.98 -2.79
N ARG A 91 -9.83 3.94 -2.00
CA ARG A 91 -9.77 3.53 -0.58
C ARG A 91 -9.23 2.12 -0.44
N GLN A 92 -9.75 1.17 -1.22
CA GLN A 92 -9.29 -0.22 -1.19
C GLN A 92 -7.81 -0.35 -1.63
N LEU A 93 -7.35 0.49 -2.56
CA LEU A 93 -5.93 0.56 -2.92
C LEU A 93 -5.05 1.06 -1.76
N GLU A 94 -5.51 2.07 -1.02
CA GLU A 94 -4.79 2.57 0.15
C GLU A 94 -4.75 1.53 1.28
N GLU A 95 -5.85 0.82 1.52
CA GLU A 95 -5.90 -0.30 2.47
C GLU A 95 -4.92 -1.41 2.06
N PHE A 96 -4.93 -1.83 0.79
CA PHE A 96 -3.99 -2.84 0.30
C PHE A 96 -2.53 -2.41 0.44
N SER A 97 -2.23 -1.13 0.15
CA SER A 97 -0.89 -0.57 0.31
C SER A 97 -0.44 -0.57 1.77
N SER A 98 -1.31 -0.10 2.66
CA SER A 98 -1.08 -0.08 4.11
C SER A 98 -0.86 -1.50 4.67
N ASP A 99 -1.69 -2.46 4.28
CA ASP A 99 -1.59 -3.85 4.71
C ASP A 99 -0.31 -4.52 4.22
N SER A 100 0.10 -4.23 2.99
CA SER A 100 1.34 -4.75 2.41
C SER A 100 2.55 -4.23 3.18
N MET A 101 2.57 -2.93 3.50
CA MET A 101 3.62 -2.33 4.33
C MET A 101 3.61 -2.85 5.76
N SER A 102 2.43 -2.98 6.37
CA SER A 102 2.23 -3.52 7.72
C SER A 102 2.70 -4.97 7.84
N LYS A 103 2.56 -5.80 6.80
CA LYS A 103 3.12 -7.17 6.80
C LYS A 103 4.65 -7.18 6.83
N ILE A 104 5.28 -6.25 6.13
CA ILE A 104 6.75 -6.11 6.10
C ILE A 104 7.27 -5.60 7.44
N THR A 105 6.65 -4.55 7.98
CA THR A 105 7.09 -3.90 9.23
C THR A 105 6.63 -4.66 10.48
N GLY A 106 5.41 -5.20 10.47
CA GLY A 106 4.81 -6.01 11.54
C GLY A 106 5.46 -7.38 11.71
N GLY A 107 6.01 -7.97 10.64
CA GLY A 107 6.90 -9.13 10.74
C GLY A 107 8.21 -8.84 11.50
N MET A 108 8.54 -7.56 11.67
CA MET A 108 9.70 -7.05 12.40
C MET A 108 9.34 -6.43 13.75
N GLY A 109 8.05 -6.15 14.02
CA GLY A 109 7.53 -5.52 15.23
C GLY A 109 7.80 -6.31 16.53
N GLY A 110 8.31 -7.53 16.43
CA GLY A 110 8.86 -8.28 17.56
C GLY A 110 10.30 -7.93 17.95
N LEU A 111 11.01 -7.07 17.20
CA LEU A 111 12.47 -6.87 17.35
C LEU A 111 12.92 -5.42 17.63
N GLY A 112 12.07 -4.59 18.21
CA GLY A 112 12.49 -3.34 18.84
C GLY A 112 11.77 -2.13 18.27
N GLY A 113 11.00 -1.47 19.14
CA GLY A 113 10.20 -0.29 18.82
C GLY A 113 11.02 0.87 18.29
N LEU A 114 11.11 0.97 16.97
CA LEU A 114 11.40 2.21 16.28
C LEU A 114 10.05 2.90 15.99
N PRO A 115 9.85 4.14 16.45
CA PRO A 115 8.72 4.94 16.03
C PRO A 115 9.00 5.40 14.60
N PHE A 116 8.25 4.86 13.65
CA PHE A 116 7.98 5.52 12.38
C PHE A 116 6.50 5.88 12.38
#